data_AF-A0A7X1BTD0-F1
#
_entry.id   AF-A0A7X1BTD0-F1
#
_cell.length_a   1.000
_cell.length_b   1.000
_cell.length_c   1.000
_cell.angle_alpha   90.00
_cell.angle_beta   90.00
_cell.angle_gamma   90.00
#
_symmetry.space_group_name_H-M   'P 1'
#
loop_
_entity.id
_entity.type
_entity.pdbx_description
1 polymer ?
#
loop_
_entity_poly.entity_id
_entity_poly.type
_entity_poly.pdbx_seq_one_letter_code
_entity_poly.pdbx_strand_id
1 'polypeptide(L)'
;MARKTPPHLERALSRVKAYVLRYPNGVEESDLYKVDSFSVLSKKERQQLVGIIESTSALHVTRSGKPGKEKLWFQHMRFAGIPEDKGAASVVPAQPTVAEVVNSWREETSPKHQCMSCGTSKPLSEFPDNNGKPLETCSHCLKRLREETMLAKHPTHQQSSDPLAGFTPEQLLKISEMALSRAKEAKEAQTARDAITKQLEPVRREVLQAHQKVTKAFDTMVDGMAELDKAMAKLRGFKVEI
;
A
#
# COMPACT_ATOMS: atom_id res chain seq x y z
N MET A 1 16.79 -12.06 -8.72
CA MET A 1 15.33 -11.95 -8.95
C MET A 1 15.04 -12.39 -10.37
N ALA A 2 14.56 -13.62 -10.58
CA ALA A 2 14.27 -14.13 -11.92
C ALA A 2 13.11 -13.33 -12.56
N ARG A 3 13.24 -12.97 -13.84
CA ARG A 3 12.15 -12.39 -14.62
C ARG A 3 11.01 -13.41 -14.65
N LYS A 4 9.93 -13.16 -13.89
CA LYS A 4 8.72 -14.01 -13.87
C LYS A 4 8.02 -14.04 -15.23
N THR A 5 8.28 -13.05 -16.08
CA THR A 5 7.66 -12.89 -17.40
C THR A 5 8.70 -13.09 -18.51
N PRO A 6 8.46 -13.97 -19.50
CA PRO A 6 9.29 -14.07 -20.68
C PRO A 6 9.33 -12.74 -21.48
N PRO A 7 10.48 -12.36 -22.07
CA PRO A 7 10.65 -11.05 -22.71
C PRO A 7 9.71 -10.82 -23.92
N HIS A 8 9.29 -11.89 -24.60
CA HIS A 8 8.32 -11.82 -25.69
C HIS A 8 6.88 -11.53 -25.19
N LEU A 9 6.53 -12.00 -23.99
CA LEU A 9 5.22 -11.75 -23.36
C LEU A 9 5.18 -10.43 -22.59
N GLU A 10 6.32 -9.91 -22.14
CA GLU A 10 6.41 -8.65 -21.40
C GLU A 10 5.92 -7.45 -22.24
N ARG A 11 6.27 -7.44 -23.53
CA ARG A 11 5.81 -6.43 -24.49
C ARG A 11 4.30 -6.48 -24.68
N ALA A 12 3.74 -7.69 -24.80
CA ALA A 12 2.30 -7.91 -24.92
C ALA A 12 1.57 -7.51 -23.63
N LEU A 13 2.08 -7.91 -22.46
CA LEU A 13 1.55 -7.57 -21.15
C LEU A 13 1.48 -6.06 -20.94
N SER A 14 2.54 -5.33 -21.30
CA SER A 14 2.60 -3.87 -21.14
C SER A 14 1.58 -3.15 -22.04
N ARG A 15 1.42 -3.63 -23.29
CA ARG A 15 0.45 -3.07 -24.23
C ARG A 15 -0.99 -3.40 -23.84
N VAL A 16 -1.27 -4.62 -23.38
CA VAL A 16 -2.58 -5.01 -22.85
C VAL A 16 -2.93 -4.17 -21.62
N LYS A 17 -1.98 -3.95 -20.69
CA LYS A 17 -2.19 -3.05 -19.54
C LYS A 17 -2.53 -1.63 -19.97
N ALA A 18 -1.76 -1.06 -20.89
CA ALA A 18 -2.00 0.30 -21.39
C ALA A 18 -3.36 0.41 -22.12
N TYR A 19 -3.79 -0.65 -22.81
CA TYR A 19 -5.09 -0.73 -23.43
C TYR A 19 -6.21 -0.77 -22.39
N VAL A 20 -6.18 -1.72 -21.46
CA VAL A 20 -7.20 -1.86 -20.39
C VAL A 20 -7.26 -0.63 -19.48
N LEU A 21 -6.14 0.09 -19.28
CA LEU A 21 -6.14 1.34 -18.52
C LEU A 21 -6.95 2.46 -19.19
N ARG A 22 -7.11 2.44 -20.52
CA ARG A 22 -7.93 3.42 -21.27
C ARG A 22 -9.43 3.13 -21.15
N TYR A 23 -9.81 1.93 -20.73
CA TYR A 23 -11.19 1.49 -20.60
C TYR A 23 -11.52 1.22 -19.13
N PRO A 24 -12.08 2.22 -18.39
CA PRO A 24 -12.37 2.08 -16.97
C PRO A 24 -13.40 0.97 -16.67
N ASN A 25 -14.28 0.70 -17.63
CA ASN A 25 -15.34 -0.30 -17.52
C ASN A 25 -14.80 -1.74 -17.61
N GLY A 26 -13.54 -1.93 -18.04
CA GLY A 26 -12.98 -3.23 -18.36
C GLY A 26 -13.21 -3.62 -19.82
N VAL A 27 -12.57 -4.72 -20.22
CA VAL A 27 -12.39 -5.14 -21.61
C VAL A 27 -12.61 -6.65 -21.70
N GLU A 28 -13.37 -7.10 -22.71
CA GLU A 28 -13.53 -8.54 -23.00
C GLU A 28 -12.31 -9.12 -23.72
N GLU A 29 -12.12 -10.44 -23.64
CA GLU A 29 -11.09 -11.15 -24.42
C GLU A 29 -11.15 -10.83 -25.93
N SER A 30 -12.35 -10.66 -26.49
CA SER A 30 -12.58 -10.30 -27.89
C SER A 30 -11.97 -8.95 -28.25
N ASP A 31 -11.99 -7.99 -27.33
CA ASP A 31 -11.45 -6.65 -27.54
C ASP A 31 -9.93 -6.61 -27.40
N LEU A 32 -9.32 -7.58 -26.71
CA LEU A 32 -7.86 -7.70 -26.65
C LEU A 32 -7.23 -8.04 -28.00
N TYR A 33 -7.99 -8.62 -28.95
CA TYR A 33 -7.52 -8.85 -30.32
C TYR A 33 -7.24 -7.55 -31.10
N LYS A 34 -7.75 -6.40 -30.62
CA LYS A 34 -7.43 -5.08 -31.18
C LYS A 34 -6.01 -4.62 -30.83
N VAL A 35 -5.35 -5.29 -29.88
CA VAL A 35 -3.96 -5.01 -29.52
C VAL A 35 -3.05 -5.87 -30.41
N ASP A 36 -2.28 -5.24 -31.30
CA ASP A 36 -1.39 -5.93 -32.25
C ASP A 36 -0.44 -6.93 -31.58
N SER A 37 0.01 -6.64 -30.36
CA SER A 37 0.91 -7.54 -29.63
C SER A 37 0.22 -8.72 -28.96
N PHE A 38 -1.11 -8.71 -28.88
CA PHE A 38 -1.91 -9.82 -28.39
C PHE A 38 -2.42 -10.70 -29.53
N SER A 39 -2.75 -10.10 -30.69
CA SER A 39 -3.20 -10.84 -31.88
C SER A 39 -2.12 -11.74 -32.48
N VAL A 40 -0.85 -11.33 -32.40
CA VAL A 40 0.32 -12.08 -32.90
C VAL A 40 0.67 -13.30 -32.03
N LEU A 41 0.16 -13.38 -30.80
CA LEU A 41 0.48 -14.49 -29.87
C LEU A 41 -0.28 -15.78 -30.22
N SER A 42 0.40 -16.91 -30.05
CA SER A 42 -0.23 -18.23 -30.13
C SER A 42 -1.23 -18.46 -29.00
N LYS A 43 -2.12 -19.44 -29.17
CA LYS A 43 -3.15 -19.78 -28.16
C LYS A 43 -2.53 -20.16 -26.79
N LYS A 44 -1.36 -20.83 -26.80
CA LYS A 44 -0.63 -21.21 -25.58
C LYS A 44 -0.01 -20.01 -24.88
N GLU A 45 0.59 -19.10 -25.64
CA GLU A 45 1.19 -17.87 -25.12
C GLU A 45 0.14 -16.92 -24.52
N ARG A 46 -1.06 -16.85 -25.12
CA ARG A 46 -2.19 -16.09 -24.58
C ARG A 46 -2.64 -16.63 -23.22
N GLN A 47 -2.78 -17.94 -23.08
CA GLN A 47 -3.14 -18.57 -21.79
C GLN A 47 -2.05 -18.32 -20.74
N GLN A 48 -0.79 -18.42 -21.12
CA GLN A 48 0.34 -18.12 -20.24
C GLN A 48 0.33 -16.64 -19.80
N LEU A 49 0.01 -15.72 -20.70
CA LEU A 49 -0.11 -14.30 -20.39
C LEU A 49 -1.23 -14.01 -19.38
N VAL A 50 -2.40 -14.65 -19.53
CA VAL A 50 -3.52 -14.52 -18.59
C VAL A 50 -3.12 -15.04 -17.20
N GLY A 51 -2.47 -16.22 -17.12
CA GLY A 51 -1.98 -16.74 -15.84
C GLY A 51 -0.93 -15.85 -15.17
N ILE A 52 -0.07 -15.20 -15.96
CA ILE A 52 0.89 -14.21 -15.44
C ILE A 52 0.16 -12.96 -14.91
N ILE A 53 -0.88 -12.49 -15.61
CA ILE A 53 -1.70 -11.35 -15.19
C ILE A 53 -2.41 -11.64 -13.85
N GLU A 54 -2.99 -12.83 -13.71
CA GLU A 54 -3.63 -13.30 -12.47
C GLU A 54 -2.62 -13.39 -11.31
N SER A 55 -1.42 -13.93 -11.56
CA SER A 55 -0.39 -14.10 -10.52
C SER A 55 0.34 -12.81 -10.10
N THR A 56 0.39 -11.80 -10.98
CA THR A 56 1.15 -10.55 -10.76
C THR A 56 0.26 -9.41 -10.26
N SER A 57 -1.02 -9.67 -9.99
CA SER A 57 -1.99 -8.71 -9.44
C SER A 57 -1.96 -7.34 -10.13
N ALA A 58 -1.97 -7.32 -11.47
CA ALA A 58 -1.92 -6.08 -12.23
C ALA A 58 -3.26 -5.72 -12.91
N LEU A 59 -4.07 -6.74 -13.23
CA LEU A 59 -5.43 -6.59 -13.74
C LEU A 59 -6.30 -7.62 -13.00
N HIS A 60 -7.53 -7.23 -12.68
CA HIS A 60 -8.55 -8.15 -12.20
C HIS A 60 -9.10 -8.91 -13.40
N VAL A 61 -9.01 -10.24 -13.37
CA VAL A 61 -9.55 -11.12 -14.40
C VAL A 61 -10.80 -11.78 -13.82
N THR A 62 -11.96 -11.46 -14.38
CA THR A 62 -13.22 -12.12 -14.02
C THR A 62 -13.53 -13.15 -15.09
N ARG A 63 -13.66 -14.41 -14.69
CA ARG A 63 -14.08 -15.49 -15.58
C ARG A 63 -15.59 -15.63 -15.46
N SER A 64 -16.31 -15.34 -16.54
CA SER A 64 -17.77 -15.48 -16.60
C SER A 64 -18.14 -16.60 -17.58
N GLY A 65 -18.86 -17.62 -17.13
CA GLY A 65 -19.36 -18.69 -18.00
C GLY A 65 -19.35 -20.09 -17.39
N LYS A 66 -19.77 -21.07 -18.20
CA LYS A 66 -19.74 -22.50 -17.86
C LYS A 66 -18.31 -23.04 -18.03
N PRO A 67 -17.87 -24.03 -17.22
CA PRO A 67 -16.56 -24.63 -17.36
C PRO A 67 -16.38 -25.17 -18.79
N GLY A 68 -15.38 -24.65 -19.51
CA GLY A 68 -15.07 -25.01 -20.90
C GLY A 68 -15.43 -23.97 -21.98
N LYS A 69 -16.27 -22.97 -21.66
CA LYS A 69 -16.52 -21.77 -22.50
C LYS A 69 -16.52 -20.51 -21.62
N GLU A 70 -15.42 -20.31 -20.91
CA GLU A 70 -15.24 -19.17 -20.03
C GLU A 70 -14.94 -17.93 -20.86
N LYS A 71 -15.72 -16.86 -20.67
CA LYS A 71 -15.41 -15.52 -21.17
C LYS A 71 -14.55 -14.81 -20.15
N LEU A 72 -13.40 -14.32 -20.58
CA LEU A 72 -12.49 -13.56 -19.74
C LEU A 72 -12.81 -12.06 -19.83
N TRP A 73 -13.02 -11.44 -18.68
CA TRP A 73 -13.18 -10.00 -18.51
C TRP A 73 -11.95 -9.44 -17.80
N PHE A 74 -11.35 -8.39 -18.35
CA PHE A 74 -10.14 -7.77 -17.81
C PHE A 74 -10.47 -6.36 -17.34
N GLN A 75 -10.28 -6.08 -16.05
CA GLN A 75 -10.42 -4.73 -15.49
C GLN A 75 -9.12 -4.31 -14.81
N HIS A 76 -8.71 -3.07 -14.99
CA HIS A 76 -7.54 -2.56 -14.27
C HIS A 76 -7.88 -2.45 -12.77
N MET A 77 -6.97 -2.86 -11.89
CA MET A 77 -7.21 -2.80 -10.42
C MET A 77 -7.51 -1.39 -9.91
N ARG A 78 -7.09 -0.36 -10.65
CA ARG A 78 -7.43 1.05 -10.40
C ARG A 78 -8.95 1.33 -10.48
N PHE A 79 -9.70 0.53 -11.23
CA PHE A 79 -11.13 0.72 -11.48
C PHE A 79 -12.00 -0.44 -10.96
N ALA A 80 -11.39 -1.55 -10.54
CA ALA A 80 -12.08 -2.67 -9.91
C ALA A 80 -12.68 -2.22 -8.58
N GLY A 81 -13.96 -1.81 -8.61
CA GLY A 81 -14.67 -1.21 -7.48
C GLY A 81 -15.61 -0.06 -7.85
N ILE A 82 -15.61 0.42 -9.09
CA ILE A 82 -16.61 1.41 -9.57
C ILE A 82 -17.60 0.68 -10.50
N PRO A 83 -18.78 0.27 -10.01
CA PRO A 83 -19.83 -0.23 -10.89
C PRO A 83 -20.50 0.96 -11.59
N GLU A 84 -20.27 1.12 -12.89
CA GLU A 84 -21.15 1.98 -13.71
C GLU A 84 -22.28 1.16 -14.32
N ASP A 85 -23.46 1.64 -13.99
CA ASP A 85 -24.81 1.33 -14.39
C ASP A 85 -24.97 1.06 -15.91
N LYS A 86 -25.37 -0.16 -16.25
CA LYS A 86 -26.23 -0.42 -17.42
C LYS A 86 -27.33 -1.41 -17.05
N GLY A 87 -28.40 -0.87 -16.49
CA GLY A 87 -29.79 -1.26 -16.71
C GLY A 87 -30.12 -2.76 -16.82
N ALA A 88 -30.49 -3.36 -15.70
CA ALA A 88 -31.60 -4.30 -15.64
C ALA A 88 -32.17 -4.35 -14.22
N ALA A 89 -33.38 -3.79 -14.08
CA ALA A 89 -34.38 -4.04 -13.05
C ALA A 89 -33.91 -4.31 -11.60
N SER A 90 -34.09 -3.27 -10.77
CA SER A 90 -34.73 -3.35 -9.44
C SER A 90 -34.27 -4.48 -8.50
N VAL A 91 -33.30 -4.19 -7.63
CA VAL A 91 -33.49 -4.22 -6.16
C VAL A 91 -32.47 -3.24 -5.56
N VAL A 92 -32.95 -2.26 -4.79
CA VAL A 92 -32.12 -1.37 -3.97
C VAL A 92 -31.62 -2.16 -2.75
N PRO A 93 -30.31 -2.14 -2.44
CA PRO A 93 -29.90 -2.17 -1.05
C PRO A 93 -29.18 -0.88 -0.69
N ALA A 94 -29.46 -0.44 0.53
CA ALA A 94 -29.14 0.85 1.10
C ALA A 94 -27.67 1.26 0.95
N GLN A 95 -27.46 2.51 0.56
CA GLN A 95 -26.17 3.17 0.60
C GLN A 95 -25.63 3.19 2.04
N PRO A 96 -24.37 2.83 2.28
CA PRO A 96 -23.75 3.16 3.55
C PRO A 96 -23.49 4.67 3.60
N THR A 97 -23.91 5.30 4.69
CA THR A 97 -23.86 6.76 4.86
C THR A 97 -22.43 7.24 5.11
N VAL A 98 -22.17 8.54 4.95
CA VAL A 98 -20.86 9.18 5.18
C VAL A 98 -20.26 8.84 6.57
N ALA A 99 -21.10 8.47 7.54
CA ALA A 99 -20.69 7.99 8.86
C ALA A 99 -19.99 6.62 8.83
N GLU A 100 -20.34 5.71 7.92
CA GLU A 100 -19.70 4.39 7.78
C GLU A 100 -18.35 4.48 7.06
N VAL A 101 -18.20 5.43 6.13
CA VAL A 101 -16.90 5.74 5.52
C VAL A 101 -15.94 6.28 6.57
N VAL A 102 -16.39 7.15 7.48
CA VAL A 102 -15.55 7.67 8.58
C VAL A 102 -15.22 6.57 9.62
N ASN A 103 -16.10 5.59 9.84
CA ASN A 103 -15.83 4.45 10.73
C ASN A 103 -14.86 3.42 10.12
N SER A 104 -14.89 3.21 8.80
CA SER A 104 -13.95 2.32 8.09
C SER A 104 -12.48 2.79 8.22
N TRP A 105 -12.25 4.10 8.27
CA TRP A 105 -10.90 4.68 8.43
C TRP A 105 -10.43 4.64 9.90
N ARG A 106 -11.36 4.45 10.84
CA ARG A 106 -11.08 4.29 12.28
C ARG A 106 -10.67 2.85 12.63
N GLU A 107 -11.11 1.83 11.90
CA GLU A 107 -10.69 0.45 12.15
C GLU A 107 -9.30 0.14 11.58
N GLU A 108 -8.91 0.74 10.47
CA GLU A 108 -7.62 0.49 9.81
C GLU A 108 -6.44 1.29 10.42
N THR A 109 -6.73 2.18 11.37
CA THR A 109 -5.75 3.01 12.09
C THR A 109 -5.49 2.55 13.53
N SER A 110 -5.66 1.25 13.83
CA SER A 110 -5.01 0.67 15.00
C SER A 110 -3.60 0.22 14.60
N PRO A 111 -2.52 0.91 15.04
CA PRO A 111 -1.17 0.47 14.72
C PRO A 111 -0.98 -0.94 15.29
N LYS A 112 -0.79 -1.92 14.40
CA LYS A 112 -0.49 -3.29 14.79
C LYS A 112 0.94 -3.31 15.30
N HIS A 113 1.13 -3.39 16.62
CA HIS A 113 2.45 -3.51 17.25
C HIS A 113 2.85 -4.99 17.29
N GLN A 114 4.10 -5.29 16.95
CA GLN A 114 4.62 -6.65 17.02
C GLN A 114 5.12 -6.94 18.44
N CYS A 115 4.67 -8.04 19.05
CA CYS A 115 5.18 -8.45 20.36
C CYS A 115 6.58 -9.06 20.24
N MET A 116 7.54 -8.57 21.03
CA MET A 116 8.91 -9.10 21.01
C MET A 116 9.04 -10.51 21.61
N SER A 117 8.12 -10.95 22.48
CA SER A 117 8.17 -12.29 23.09
C SER A 117 7.52 -13.38 22.25
N CYS A 118 6.47 -13.08 21.47
CA CYS A 118 5.76 -14.08 20.67
C CYS A 118 5.77 -13.81 19.16
N GLY A 119 6.35 -12.70 18.70
CA GLY A 119 6.48 -12.33 17.29
C GLY A 119 5.16 -12.00 16.58
N THR A 120 4.02 -12.07 17.28
CA THR A 120 2.69 -11.86 16.68
C THR A 120 2.34 -10.37 16.64
N SER A 121 1.85 -9.89 15.49
CA SER A 121 1.31 -8.55 15.33
C SER A 121 -0.08 -8.46 15.96
N LYS A 122 -0.22 -7.59 16.97
CA LYS A 122 -1.43 -7.41 17.77
C LYS A 122 -1.80 -5.93 17.85
N PRO A 123 -3.07 -5.56 18.08
CA PRO A 123 -3.43 -4.16 18.29
C PRO A 123 -2.75 -3.61 19.54
N LEU A 124 -2.48 -2.30 19.57
CA LEU A 124 -1.90 -1.59 20.73
C LEU A 124 -2.67 -1.82 22.04
N SER A 125 -3.98 -2.06 21.97
CA SER A 125 -4.81 -2.39 23.14
C SER A 125 -4.40 -3.67 23.87
N GLU A 126 -3.66 -4.57 23.20
CA GLU A 126 -3.11 -5.78 23.82
C GLU A 126 -1.77 -5.56 24.52
N PHE A 127 -1.19 -4.36 24.44
CA PHE A 127 0.07 -4.00 25.08
C PHE A 127 -0.21 -3.12 26.30
N PRO A 128 0.25 -3.51 27.50
CA PRO A 128 0.12 -2.68 28.68
C PRO A 128 0.96 -1.41 28.53
N ASP A 129 0.45 -0.28 29.01
CA ASP A 129 1.17 0.99 28.99
C ASP A 129 1.95 1.22 30.30
N ASN A 130 3.10 1.86 30.19
CA ASN A 130 3.83 2.42 31.32
C ASN A 130 4.10 3.91 31.05
N ASN A 131 3.52 4.78 31.86
CA ASN A 131 3.63 6.25 31.73
C ASN A 131 3.31 6.74 30.31
N GLY A 132 2.24 6.20 29.71
CA GLY A 132 1.76 6.60 28.38
C GLY A 132 2.57 6.04 27.21
N LYS A 133 3.49 5.10 27.44
CA LYS A 133 4.18 4.36 26.37
C LYS A 133 3.80 2.86 26.43
N PRO A 134 3.35 2.27 25.31
CA PRO A 134 3.05 0.84 25.24
C PRO A 134 4.34 0.03 25.37
N LEU A 135 4.31 -1.01 26.21
CA LEU A 135 5.41 -1.96 26.33
C LEU A 135 5.58 -2.74 25.01
N GLU A 136 6.79 -3.26 24.76
CA GLU A 136 7.09 -4.06 23.56
C GLU A 136 6.57 -5.51 23.66
N THR A 137 6.06 -5.90 24.83
CA THR A 137 5.55 -7.25 25.13
C THR A 137 4.05 -7.20 25.39
N CYS A 138 3.30 -8.06 24.70
CA CYS A 138 1.85 -8.12 24.87
C CYS A 138 1.46 -8.62 26.28
N SER A 139 0.29 -8.19 26.74
CA SER A 139 -0.26 -8.50 28.06
C SER A 139 -0.28 -10.00 28.38
N HIS A 140 -0.54 -10.85 27.39
CA HIS A 140 -0.52 -12.31 27.56
C HIS A 140 0.88 -12.85 27.85
N CYS A 141 1.89 -12.40 27.10
CA CYS A 141 3.29 -12.78 27.35
C CYS A 141 3.79 -12.19 28.67
N LEU A 142 3.36 -10.99 29.02
CA LEU A 142 3.71 -10.37 30.30
C LEU A 142 3.09 -11.11 31.49
N LYS A 143 1.84 -11.59 31.38
CA LYS A 143 1.20 -12.43 32.40
C LYS A 143 1.93 -13.74 32.58
N ARG A 144 2.27 -14.43 31.49
CA ARG A 144 3.07 -15.65 31.53
C ARG A 144 4.42 -15.41 32.21
N LEU A 145 5.13 -14.35 31.83
CA LEU A 145 6.41 -13.99 32.45
C LEU A 145 6.24 -13.67 33.94
N ARG A 146 5.15 -13.00 34.33
CA ARG A 146 4.83 -12.72 35.73
C ARG A 146 4.54 -14.01 36.51
N GLU A 147 3.81 -14.95 35.92
CA GLU A 147 3.53 -16.26 36.53
C GLU A 147 4.82 -17.09 36.68
N GLU A 148 5.68 -17.11 35.65
CA GLU A 148 6.99 -17.75 35.69
C GLU A 148 7.92 -17.13 36.74
N THR A 149 7.93 -15.79 36.86
CA THR A 149 8.73 -15.09 37.89
C THR A 149 8.15 -15.22 39.31
N MET A 150 6.84 -15.42 39.46
CA MET A 150 6.21 -15.69 40.76
C MET A 150 6.44 -17.13 41.22
N LEU A 151 6.52 -18.10 40.30
CA LEU A 151 6.96 -19.47 40.62
C LEU A 151 8.47 -19.57 40.87
N ALA A 152 9.28 -18.65 40.33
CA ALA A 152 10.73 -18.62 40.51
C ALA A 152 11.19 -18.01 41.86
N LYS A 153 10.28 -17.64 42.78
CA LYS A 153 10.64 -17.29 44.17
C LYS A 153 10.97 -18.53 45.00
N HIS A 154 12.00 -19.26 44.59
CA HIS A 154 12.87 -19.97 45.53
C HIS A 154 14.25 -19.27 45.52
N PRO A 155 14.81 -18.91 46.68
CA PRO A 155 15.90 -17.94 46.74
C PRO A 155 17.24 -18.66 46.61
N THR A 156 17.88 -18.59 45.44
CA THR A 156 19.35 -18.69 45.38
C THR A 156 19.86 -18.14 44.06
N HIS A 157 20.53 -16.98 44.08
CA HIS A 157 21.95 -16.84 43.71
C HIS A 157 22.29 -15.36 43.52
N GLN A 158 23.27 -14.91 44.31
CA GLN A 158 23.98 -13.63 44.33
C GLN A 158 23.88 -12.77 43.06
N GLN A 159 23.30 -11.57 43.20
CA GLN A 159 23.63 -10.43 42.34
C GLN A 159 25.02 -9.93 42.72
N SER A 160 26.05 -10.36 41.98
CA SER A 160 27.28 -9.59 41.85
C SER A 160 27.01 -8.46 40.86
N SER A 161 27.14 -7.22 41.30
CA SER A 161 26.79 -6.00 40.58
C SER A 161 27.81 -5.56 39.53
N ASP A 162 28.46 -6.51 38.83
CA ASP A 162 29.49 -6.18 37.85
C ASP A 162 29.22 -6.89 36.52
N PRO A 163 28.69 -6.20 35.49
CA PRO A 163 28.38 -6.79 34.18
C PRO A 163 29.63 -7.25 33.40
N LEU A 164 30.82 -7.04 33.96
CA LEU A 164 32.12 -7.46 33.41
C LEU A 164 32.68 -8.70 34.09
N ALA A 165 32.07 -9.16 35.20
CA ALA A 165 32.49 -10.36 35.94
C ALA A 165 32.16 -11.63 35.14
N GLY A 166 33.01 -11.96 34.18
CA GLY A 166 32.85 -13.14 33.32
C GLY A 166 33.61 -13.06 32.00
N PHE A 167 34.09 -11.86 31.63
CA PHE A 167 34.90 -11.69 30.43
C PHE A 167 36.38 -11.62 30.77
N THR A 168 37.19 -12.28 29.94
CA THR A 168 38.65 -12.09 29.99
C THR A 168 39.02 -10.69 29.48
N PRO A 169 40.15 -10.12 29.93
CA PRO A 169 40.60 -8.81 29.46
C PRO A 169 40.69 -8.69 27.93
N GLU A 170 41.11 -9.75 27.25
CA GLU A 170 41.18 -9.82 25.78
C GLU A 170 39.80 -9.79 25.12
N GLN A 171 38.80 -10.45 25.71
CA GLN A 171 37.42 -10.40 25.21
C GLN A 171 36.81 -9.01 25.36
N LEU A 172 37.11 -8.30 26.45
CA LEU A 172 36.64 -6.93 26.67
C LEU A 172 37.25 -5.95 25.67
N LEU A 173 38.54 -6.09 25.37
CA LEU A 173 39.20 -5.29 24.33
C LEU A 173 38.59 -5.54 22.95
N LYS A 174 38.29 -6.79 22.61
CA LYS A 174 37.66 -7.12 21.32
C LYS A 174 36.23 -6.59 21.20
N ILE A 175 35.47 -6.59 22.29
CA ILE A 175 34.11 -6.02 22.33
C ILE A 175 34.15 -4.50 22.18
N SER A 176 35.07 -3.82 22.86
CA SER A 176 35.21 -2.36 22.78
C SER A 176 35.67 -1.91 21.39
N GLU A 177 36.61 -2.62 20.77
CA GLU A 177 37.06 -2.34 19.41
C GLU A 177 35.93 -2.51 18.38
N MET A 178 35.13 -3.57 18.50
CA MET A 178 33.96 -3.78 17.65
C MET A 178 32.88 -2.71 17.87
N ALA A 179 32.67 -2.29 19.12
CA ALA A 179 31.75 -1.21 19.44
C ALA A 179 32.20 0.13 18.83
N LEU A 180 33.50 0.43 18.88
CA LEU A 180 34.08 1.64 18.29
C LEU A 180 34.00 1.62 16.76
N SER A 181 34.27 0.48 16.13
CA SER A 181 34.12 0.31 14.68
C SER A 181 32.67 0.54 14.24
N ARG A 182 31.69 -0.07 14.92
CA ARG A 182 30.26 0.15 14.63
C ARG A 182 29.83 1.60 14.87
N ALA A 183 30.36 2.25 15.91
CA ALA A 183 30.07 3.66 16.18
C ALA A 183 30.60 4.58 15.07
N LYS A 184 31.78 4.26 14.51
CA LYS A 184 32.36 5.01 13.38
C LYS A 184 31.53 4.83 12.11
N GLU A 185 31.19 3.59 11.76
CA GLU A 185 30.33 3.29 10.60
C GLU A 185 28.95 3.94 10.72
N ALA A 186 28.35 3.94 11.92
CA ALA A 186 27.09 4.60 12.17
C ALA A 186 27.19 6.13 11.98
N LYS A 187 28.29 6.75 12.42
CA LYS A 187 28.52 8.19 12.24
C LYS A 187 28.69 8.54 10.77
N GLU A 188 29.45 7.74 10.01
CA GLU A 188 29.63 7.94 8.55
C GLU A 188 28.33 7.71 7.78
N ALA A 189 27.53 6.71 8.16
CA ALA A 189 26.21 6.50 7.58
C ALA A 189 25.24 7.64 7.91
N GLN A 190 25.35 8.23 9.11
CA GLN A 190 24.52 9.36 9.51
C GLN A 190 24.89 10.63 8.74
N THR A 191 26.18 10.94 8.61
CA THR A 191 26.61 12.11 7.81
C THR A 191 26.24 11.95 6.33
N ALA A 192 26.30 10.75 5.77
CA ALA A 192 25.83 10.48 4.42
C ALA A 192 24.32 10.71 4.27
N ARG A 193 23.51 10.24 5.22
CA ARG A 193 22.05 10.48 5.24
C ARG A 193 21.72 11.97 5.40
N ASP A 194 22.43 12.69 6.26
CA ASP A 194 22.22 14.12 6.47
C ASP A 194 22.58 14.93 5.21
N ALA A 195 23.64 14.55 4.51
CA ALA A 195 24.03 15.17 3.23
C ALA A 195 22.95 14.97 2.15
N ILE A 196 22.42 13.75 2.02
CA ILE A 196 21.33 13.44 1.07
C ILE A 196 20.06 14.20 1.44
N THR A 197 19.70 14.23 2.73
CA THR A 197 18.51 14.94 3.22
C THR A 197 18.60 16.44 2.93
N LYS A 198 19.78 17.03 3.15
CA LYS A 198 20.02 18.45 2.85
C LYS A 198 19.87 18.78 1.36
N GLN A 199 20.23 17.86 0.47
CA GLN A 199 20.02 18.01 -0.97
C GLN A 199 18.56 17.77 -1.40
N LEU A 200 17.84 16.90 -0.69
CA LEU A 200 16.44 16.56 -1.02
C LEU A 200 15.45 17.63 -0.55
N GLU A 201 15.73 18.33 0.54
CA GLU A 201 14.86 19.36 1.11
C GLU A 201 14.48 20.50 0.15
N PRO A 202 15.39 21.10 -0.65
CA PRO A 202 15.00 22.10 -1.64
C PRO A 202 14.08 21.54 -2.72
N VAL A 203 14.34 20.30 -3.19
CA VAL A 203 13.48 19.64 -4.19
C VAL A 203 12.09 19.38 -3.61
N ARG A 204 12.01 18.91 -2.36
CA ARG A 204 10.73 18.71 -1.66
C ARG A 204 9.94 20.01 -1.56
N ARG A 205 10.61 21.11 -1.23
CA ARG A 205 9.99 22.44 -1.16
C ARG A 205 9.48 22.90 -2.53
N GLU A 206 10.26 22.72 -3.59
CA GLU A 206 9.84 23.05 -4.96
C GLU A 206 8.62 22.24 -5.40
N VAL A 207 8.60 20.93 -5.11
CA VAL A 207 7.46 20.06 -5.41
C VAL A 207 6.20 20.52 -4.67
N LEU A 208 6.31 20.84 -3.38
CA LEU A 208 5.18 21.34 -2.59
C LEU A 208 4.67 22.69 -3.12
N GLN A 209 5.57 23.59 -3.51
CA GLN A 209 5.20 24.88 -4.10
C GLN A 209 4.53 24.69 -5.47
N ALA A 210 5.05 23.80 -6.31
CA ALA A 210 4.45 23.47 -7.60
C ALA A 210 3.05 22.85 -7.42
N HIS A 211 2.90 21.93 -6.48
CA HIS A 211 1.61 21.34 -6.12
C HIS A 211 0.60 22.42 -5.72
N GLN A 212 0.97 23.35 -4.84
CA GLN A 212 0.09 24.47 -4.46
C GLN A 212 -0.29 25.37 -5.63
N LYS A 213 0.64 25.65 -6.55
CA LYS A 213 0.34 26.42 -7.77
C LYS A 213 -0.67 25.70 -8.67
N VAL A 214 -0.50 24.39 -8.84
CA VAL A 214 -1.43 23.56 -9.62
C VAL A 214 -2.81 23.52 -8.98
N THR A 215 -2.90 23.32 -7.66
CA THR A 215 -4.18 23.34 -6.93
C THR A 215 -4.90 24.67 -7.13
N LYS A 216 -4.22 25.80 -6.96
CA LYS A 216 -4.83 27.13 -7.18
C LYS A 216 -5.31 27.35 -8.62
N ALA A 217 -4.52 26.89 -9.59
CA ALA A 217 -4.90 26.99 -11.01
C ALA A 217 -6.14 26.12 -11.31
N PHE A 218 -6.22 24.94 -10.68
CA PHE A 218 -7.38 24.07 -10.79
C PHE A 218 -8.63 24.70 -10.15
N ASP A 219 -8.52 25.27 -8.95
CA ASP A 219 -9.63 25.97 -8.29
C ASP A 219 -10.14 27.12 -9.18
N THR A 220 -9.23 27.90 -9.76
CA THR A 220 -9.58 28.99 -10.70
C THR A 220 -10.29 28.46 -11.95
N MET A 221 -9.90 27.29 -12.46
CA MET A 221 -10.55 26.67 -13.60
C MET A 221 -11.97 26.21 -13.25
N VAL A 222 -12.16 25.63 -12.06
CA VAL A 222 -13.48 25.22 -11.55
C VAL A 222 -14.39 26.44 -11.39
N ASP A 223 -13.88 27.53 -10.83
CA ASP A 223 -14.62 28.80 -10.72
C ASP A 223 -15.01 29.34 -12.10
N GLY A 224 -14.07 29.36 -13.06
CA GLY A 224 -14.34 29.79 -14.43
C GLY A 224 -15.37 28.90 -15.16
N MET A 225 -15.37 27.60 -14.90
CA MET A 225 -16.39 26.69 -15.41
C MET A 225 -17.77 26.98 -14.82
N ALA A 226 -17.85 27.30 -13.51
CA ALA A 226 -19.10 27.70 -12.89
C ALA A 226 -19.65 29.01 -13.47
N GLU A 227 -18.79 29.98 -13.77
CA GLU A 227 -19.18 31.21 -14.47
C GLU A 227 -19.65 30.94 -15.90
N LEU A 228 -18.97 30.05 -16.63
CA LEU A 228 -19.36 29.62 -17.97
C LEU A 228 -20.74 28.95 -17.95
N ASP A 229 -20.98 28.03 -17.02
CA ASP A 229 -22.27 27.35 -16.87
C ASP A 229 -23.38 28.36 -16.54
N LYS A 230 -23.10 29.35 -15.70
CA LYS A 230 -24.04 30.43 -15.40
C LYS A 230 -24.34 31.29 -16.63
N ALA A 231 -23.35 31.60 -17.46
CA ALA A 231 -23.53 32.34 -18.70
C ALA A 231 -24.32 31.51 -19.74
N MET A 232 -24.02 30.21 -19.86
CA MET A 232 -24.74 29.28 -20.72
C MET A 232 -26.19 29.09 -20.29
N ALA A 233 -26.47 29.05 -18.99
CA ALA A 233 -27.82 29.01 -18.45
C ALA A 233 -28.61 30.28 -18.83
N LYS A 234 -27.99 31.46 -18.73
CA LYS A 234 -28.60 32.72 -19.20
C LYS A 234 -28.88 32.68 -20.71
N LEU A 235 -27.92 32.22 -21.52
CA LEU A 235 -28.09 32.10 -22.98
C LEU A 235 -29.24 31.15 -23.35
N ARG A 236 -29.37 30.02 -22.66
CA ARG A 236 -30.49 29.07 -22.84
C ARG A 236 -31.84 29.67 -22.41
N GLY A 237 -31.83 30.58 -21.44
CA GLY A 237 -33.02 31.33 -21.01
C GLY A 237 -33.50 32.36 -22.04
N PHE A 238 -32.61 32.85 -22.91
CA PHE A 238 -32.96 33.69 -24.07
C PHE A 238 -33.54 32.87 -25.24
N LYS A 239 -34.35 31.84 -24.96
CA LYS A 239 -35.21 31.24 -25.99
C LYS A 239 -36.19 32.30 -26.46
N VAL A 240 -35.81 32.88 -27.58
CA VAL A 240 -36.56 33.73 -28.50
C VAL A 240 -38.05 33.39 -28.48
N GLU A 241 -38.84 34.29 -27.91
CA GLU A 241 -40.25 34.45 -28.27
C GLU A 241 -40.26 34.97 -29.72
N ILE A 242 -40.46 34.06 -30.68
CA ILE A 242 -40.99 34.34 -32.02
C ILE A 242 -42.36 33.68 -32.09
#